data_AF-A0A380MKE1-F1
#
_entry.id   AF-A0A380MKE1-F1
#
_cell.length_a   1.000
_cell.length_b   1.000
_cell.length_c   1.000
_cell.angle_alpha   90.00
_cell.angle_beta   90.00
_cell.angle_gamma   90.00
#
_symmetry.space_group_name_H-M   'P 1'
#
loop_
_entity.id
_entity.type
_entity.pdbx_description
1 polymer ?
#
loop_
_entity_poly.entity_id
_entity_poly.type
_entity_poly.pdbx_seq_one_letter_code
_entity_poly.pdbx_strand_id
1 'polypeptide(L)'
;MRRLPIFLVIDVSESMIGTPLRAMQEGISRLISELRTDPHALETVHLSVIAFAGVAKTLAPLVELFAFYPPRLPIGAGTSIGAALNHLMDEIDRQVQRSSKEQKGDWKPVVYFLSDGRATDNPSAAIARWQQHYQQRATLISIGIGQYADLSVLQSISSHSLRLENSDEKSLKSFIDWITQSISSQSRSLGIDAPLSLHKKDESFALSLVKELEEAAALDENYVIISGLCSKSKLPYLMKYERMPDIADIPFFKNQSPQVYRYTGVFPVEADYAEWSDTRLNANTIAASHLEGGGGCPHCGAAYALATCSCGQILCVEGDGEVVCPGCQQTIYMGSAEGDFDIARSRG
;
A
#
# COMPACT_ATOMS: atom_id res chain seq x y z
N MET A 1 -18.46 -29.56 -3.99
CA MET A 1 -18.27 -28.43 -4.92
C MET A 1 -16.86 -27.90 -4.74
N ARG A 2 -16.16 -27.47 -5.79
CA ARG A 2 -14.76 -26.98 -5.67
C ARG A 2 -14.78 -25.50 -5.30
N ARG A 3 -13.91 -25.09 -4.37
CA ARG A 3 -13.77 -23.69 -3.95
C ARG A 3 -12.87 -22.94 -4.94
N LEU A 4 -13.13 -21.67 -5.17
CA LEU A 4 -12.23 -20.74 -5.87
C LEU A 4 -11.58 -19.81 -4.83
N PRO A 5 -10.32 -20.09 -4.42
CA PRO A 5 -9.63 -19.25 -3.46
C PRO A 5 -9.15 -17.96 -4.12
N ILE A 6 -9.48 -16.83 -3.49
CA ILE A 6 -9.03 -15.51 -3.92
C ILE A 6 -8.30 -14.85 -2.75
N PHE A 7 -7.06 -14.42 -3.00
CA PHE A 7 -6.24 -13.69 -2.04
C PHE A 7 -6.11 -12.25 -2.50
N LEU A 8 -6.58 -11.31 -1.69
CA LEU A 8 -6.29 -9.89 -1.83
C LEU A 8 -5.04 -9.61 -0.98
N VAL A 9 -3.91 -9.34 -1.63
CA VAL A 9 -2.66 -8.94 -0.98
C VAL A 9 -2.51 -7.44 -1.15
N ILE A 10 -2.68 -6.71 -0.06
CA ILE A 10 -2.90 -5.26 -0.07
C ILE A 10 -1.76 -4.56 0.64
N ASP A 11 -1.11 -3.66 -0.06
CA ASP A 11 -0.15 -2.73 0.50
C ASP A 11 -0.86 -1.75 1.43
N VAL A 12 -0.38 -1.68 2.67
CA VAL A 12 -0.82 -0.78 3.72
C VAL A 12 0.35 0.03 4.28
N SER A 13 1.37 0.24 3.45
CA SER A 13 2.48 1.12 3.76
C SER A 13 2.06 2.59 3.83
N GLU A 14 2.98 3.43 4.27
CA GLU A 14 2.69 4.83 4.52
C GLU A 14 2.34 5.61 3.25
N SER A 15 2.91 5.26 2.10
CA SER A 15 2.56 5.81 0.78
C SER A 15 1.06 5.74 0.51
N MET A 16 0.39 4.68 0.97
CA MET A 16 -1.04 4.48 0.77
C MET A 16 -1.92 5.42 1.61
N ILE A 17 -1.38 6.12 2.61
CA ILE A 17 -2.19 6.92 3.52
C ILE A 17 -2.95 8.05 2.81
N GLY A 18 -4.16 8.33 3.28
CA GLY A 18 -5.05 9.34 2.72
C GLY A 18 -6.02 8.74 1.71
N THR A 19 -6.11 9.37 0.53
CA THR A 19 -7.07 8.98 -0.52
C THR A 19 -6.92 7.52 -1.00
N PRO A 20 -5.70 6.99 -1.26
CA PRO A 20 -5.55 5.61 -1.75
C PRO A 20 -6.09 4.57 -0.77
N LEU A 21 -5.73 4.66 0.52
CA LEU A 21 -6.22 3.75 1.57
C LEU A 21 -7.75 3.80 1.71
N ARG A 22 -8.32 5.02 1.77
CA ARG A 22 -9.77 5.19 1.91
C ARG A 22 -10.52 4.55 0.73
N ALA A 23 -10.07 4.87 -0.48
CA ALA A 23 -10.67 4.34 -1.68
C ALA A 23 -10.51 2.81 -1.75
N MET A 24 -9.39 2.25 -1.26
CA MET A 24 -9.18 0.80 -1.17
C MET A 24 -10.18 0.13 -0.23
N GLN A 25 -10.39 0.70 0.97
CA GLN A 25 -11.37 0.18 1.94
C GLN A 25 -12.80 0.20 1.39
N GLU A 26 -13.18 1.29 0.73
CA GLU A 26 -14.47 1.39 0.05
C GLU A 26 -14.59 0.39 -1.10
N GLY A 27 -13.52 0.25 -1.88
CA GLY A 27 -13.38 -0.71 -2.96
C GLY A 27 -13.63 -2.15 -2.51
N ILE A 28 -12.95 -2.61 -1.47
CA ILE A 28 -13.18 -3.95 -0.92
C ILE A 28 -14.63 -4.11 -0.49
N SER A 29 -15.20 -3.13 0.21
CA SER A 29 -16.59 -3.18 0.67
C SER A 29 -17.57 -3.31 -0.48
N ARG A 30 -17.32 -2.59 -1.59
CA ARG A 30 -18.12 -2.66 -2.80
C ARG A 30 -17.97 -4.00 -3.52
N LEU A 31 -16.74 -4.49 -3.70
CA LEU A 31 -16.45 -5.81 -4.27
C LEU A 31 -17.25 -6.91 -3.58
N ILE A 32 -17.23 -6.93 -2.24
CA ILE A 32 -17.99 -7.92 -1.46
C ILE A 32 -19.49 -7.77 -1.70
N SER A 33 -19.99 -6.55 -1.68
CA SER A 33 -21.42 -6.28 -1.87
C SER A 33 -21.90 -6.75 -3.25
N GLU A 34 -21.12 -6.52 -4.30
CA GLU A 34 -21.45 -6.93 -5.66
C GLU A 34 -21.33 -8.45 -5.83
N LEU A 35 -20.25 -9.07 -5.36
CA LEU A 35 -20.09 -10.53 -5.46
C LEU A 35 -21.20 -11.28 -4.72
N ARG A 36 -21.73 -10.72 -3.62
CA ARG A 36 -22.87 -11.31 -2.89
C ARG A 36 -24.17 -11.29 -3.68
N THR A 37 -24.27 -10.51 -4.74
CA THR A 37 -25.44 -10.54 -5.63
C THR A 37 -25.34 -11.63 -6.70
N ASP A 38 -24.16 -12.23 -6.90
CA ASP A 38 -23.94 -13.33 -7.85
C ASP A 38 -24.06 -14.70 -7.15
N PRO A 39 -25.12 -15.50 -7.45
CA PRO A 39 -25.32 -16.81 -6.84
C PRO A 39 -24.14 -17.77 -7.05
N HIS A 40 -23.48 -17.72 -8.21
CA HIS A 40 -22.33 -18.58 -8.48
C HIS A 40 -21.11 -18.17 -7.65
N ALA A 41 -20.90 -16.87 -7.44
CA ALA A 41 -19.81 -16.38 -6.59
C ALA A 41 -20.06 -16.75 -5.13
N LEU A 42 -21.30 -16.62 -4.63
CA LEU A 42 -21.67 -17.02 -3.26
C LEU A 42 -21.35 -18.48 -2.95
N GLU A 43 -21.54 -19.39 -3.90
CA GLU A 43 -21.32 -20.82 -3.68
C GLU A 43 -19.86 -21.26 -3.86
N THR A 44 -19.07 -20.52 -4.64
CA THR A 44 -17.71 -20.96 -5.05
C THR A 44 -16.58 -20.13 -4.45
N VAL A 45 -16.76 -18.82 -4.32
CA VAL A 45 -15.69 -17.89 -3.94
C VAL A 45 -15.38 -18.01 -2.46
N HIS A 46 -14.10 -18.21 -2.15
CA HIS A 46 -13.56 -17.98 -0.83
C HIS A 46 -12.55 -16.85 -0.91
N LEU A 47 -12.63 -15.90 0.02
CA LEU A 47 -11.81 -14.69 0.02
C LEU A 47 -10.94 -14.64 1.28
N SER A 48 -9.67 -14.27 1.09
CA SER A 48 -8.75 -13.90 2.16
C SER A 48 -8.16 -12.52 1.88
N VAL A 49 -7.96 -11.73 2.94
CA VAL A 49 -7.23 -10.46 2.87
C VAL A 49 -5.94 -10.59 3.66
N ILE A 50 -4.84 -10.39 2.96
CA ILE A 50 -3.49 -10.27 3.51
C ILE A 50 -3.10 -8.81 3.36
N ALA A 51 -2.70 -8.17 4.44
CA ALA A 51 -2.13 -6.83 4.39
C ALA A 51 -0.63 -6.90 4.61
N PHE A 52 0.13 -6.00 4.00
CA PHE A 52 1.55 -5.88 4.24
C PHE A 52 2.02 -4.42 4.24
N ALA A 53 2.99 -4.15 5.11
CA ALA A 53 3.79 -2.93 5.15
C ALA A 53 5.22 -3.37 5.49
N GLY A 54 5.77 -2.96 6.63
CA GLY A 54 7.04 -3.50 7.13
C GLY A 54 6.97 -4.99 7.51
N VAL A 55 5.78 -5.48 7.80
CA VAL A 55 5.46 -6.90 8.02
C VAL A 55 4.23 -7.31 7.22
N ALA A 56 4.01 -8.61 7.03
CA ALA A 56 2.82 -9.15 6.38
C ALA A 56 1.98 -9.99 7.36
N LYS A 57 0.66 -9.78 7.39
CA LYS A 57 -0.28 -10.56 8.21
C LYS A 57 -1.61 -10.78 7.48
N THR A 58 -2.29 -11.86 7.82
CA THR A 58 -3.66 -12.14 7.35
C THR A 58 -4.65 -11.33 8.19
N LEU A 59 -5.37 -10.38 7.58
CA LEU A 59 -6.44 -9.62 8.24
C LEU A 59 -7.76 -10.40 8.25
N ALA A 60 -8.02 -11.14 7.19
CA ALA A 60 -9.19 -12.01 7.06
C ALA A 60 -8.75 -13.38 6.50
N PRO A 61 -9.00 -14.50 7.22
CA PRO A 61 -8.67 -15.83 6.73
C PRO A 61 -9.50 -16.18 5.48
N LEU A 62 -9.15 -17.26 4.78
CA LEU A 62 -9.86 -17.71 3.58
C LEU A 62 -11.23 -18.26 3.98
N VAL A 63 -12.27 -17.44 3.85
CA VAL A 63 -13.64 -17.78 4.24
C VAL A 63 -14.61 -17.59 3.09
N GLU A 64 -15.77 -18.22 3.21
CA GLU A 64 -16.87 -18.09 2.27
C GLU A 64 -17.37 -16.63 2.21
N LEU A 65 -17.80 -16.20 1.01
CA LEU A 65 -18.18 -14.82 0.75
C LEU A 65 -19.31 -14.29 1.65
N PHE A 66 -20.26 -15.15 2.04
CA PHE A 66 -21.35 -14.75 2.93
C PHE A 66 -20.87 -14.51 4.37
N ALA A 67 -19.80 -15.18 4.80
CA ALA A 67 -19.19 -15.03 6.12
C ALA A 67 -18.05 -13.98 6.16
N PHE A 68 -17.64 -13.47 4.99
CA PHE A 68 -16.56 -12.51 4.87
C PHE A 68 -16.98 -11.11 5.35
N TYR A 69 -16.24 -10.51 6.28
CA TYR A 69 -16.42 -9.12 6.69
C TYR A 69 -15.20 -8.30 6.26
N PRO A 70 -15.37 -7.19 5.52
CA PRO A 70 -14.24 -6.33 5.15
C PRO A 70 -13.46 -5.87 6.39
N PRO A 71 -12.15 -6.19 6.48
CA PRO A 71 -11.35 -5.76 7.62
C PRO A 71 -11.02 -4.26 7.50
N ARG A 72 -10.75 -3.62 8.65
CA ARG A 72 -10.04 -2.33 8.65
C ARG A 72 -8.64 -2.56 8.10
N LEU A 73 -8.20 -1.69 7.20
CA LEU A 73 -6.82 -1.69 6.74
C LEU A 73 -5.98 -0.84 7.71
N PRO A 74 -4.96 -1.42 8.37
CA PRO A 74 -4.03 -0.67 9.22
C PRO A 74 -3.07 0.16 8.36
N ILE A 75 -2.13 0.88 8.96
CA ILE A 75 -1.01 1.51 8.26
C ILE A 75 0.27 1.14 9.00
N GLY A 76 1.38 0.91 8.28
CA GLY A 76 2.69 0.66 8.87
C GLY A 76 3.84 1.21 8.04
N ALA A 77 5.00 1.43 8.66
CA ALA A 77 6.20 1.89 7.97
C ALA A 77 6.86 0.80 7.13
N GLY A 78 7.22 1.17 5.90
CA GLY A 78 7.92 0.31 4.94
C GLY A 78 6.99 -0.57 4.11
N THR A 79 7.58 -1.16 3.07
CA THR A 79 6.88 -1.92 2.01
C THR A 79 7.65 -3.21 1.76
N SER A 80 7.39 -4.27 2.51
CA SER A 80 8.13 -5.54 2.49
C SER A 80 7.47 -6.56 1.57
N ILE A 81 7.74 -6.45 0.27
CA ILE A 81 7.17 -7.32 -0.76
C ILE A 81 7.63 -8.77 -0.59
N GLY A 82 8.89 -8.99 -0.22
CA GLY A 82 9.43 -10.33 0.03
C GLY A 82 8.74 -11.02 1.22
N ALA A 83 8.49 -10.28 2.30
CA ALA A 83 7.70 -10.77 3.43
C ALA A 83 6.25 -11.09 3.02
N ALA A 84 5.61 -10.23 2.22
CA ALA A 84 4.26 -10.43 1.71
C ALA A 84 4.14 -11.70 0.85
N LEU A 85 5.08 -11.91 -0.07
CA LEU A 85 5.11 -13.09 -0.93
C LEU A 85 5.31 -14.38 -0.13
N ASN A 86 6.22 -14.38 0.84
CA ASN A 86 6.43 -15.55 1.71
C ASN A 86 5.17 -15.88 2.52
N HIS A 87 4.55 -14.87 3.13
CA HIS A 87 3.32 -15.06 3.89
C HIS A 87 2.18 -15.57 3.02
N LEU A 88 1.98 -14.99 1.82
CA LEU A 88 1.02 -15.47 0.83
C LEU A 88 1.26 -16.94 0.45
N MET A 89 2.50 -17.30 0.14
CA MET A 89 2.88 -18.67 -0.22
C MET A 89 2.54 -19.65 0.89
N ASP A 90 2.79 -19.28 2.13
CA ASP A 90 2.47 -20.10 3.29
C ASP A 90 0.95 -20.18 3.52
N GLU A 91 0.19 -19.10 3.29
CA GLU A 91 -1.28 -19.13 3.33
C GLU A 91 -1.89 -20.01 2.24
N ILE A 92 -1.33 -19.97 1.03
CA ILE A 92 -1.75 -20.88 -0.06
C ILE A 92 -1.52 -22.33 0.36
N ASP A 93 -0.35 -22.66 0.92
CA ASP A 93 -0.05 -24.02 1.36
C ASP A 93 -0.93 -24.48 2.54
N ARG A 94 -1.30 -23.57 3.44
CA ARG A 94 -2.19 -23.87 4.57
C ARG A 94 -3.65 -24.07 4.16
N GLN A 95 -4.17 -23.22 3.28
CA GLN A 95 -5.62 -23.08 3.09
C GLN A 95 -6.15 -23.67 1.77
N VAL A 96 -5.30 -23.80 0.74
CA VAL A 96 -5.70 -24.30 -0.59
C VAL A 96 -5.50 -25.81 -0.69
N GLN A 97 -6.60 -26.53 -0.90
CA GLN A 97 -6.59 -27.98 -1.04
C GLN A 97 -6.22 -28.37 -2.47
N ARG A 98 -5.14 -29.14 -2.65
CA ARG A 98 -4.73 -29.64 -3.96
C ARG A 98 -5.59 -30.84 -4.37
N SER A 99 -5.82 -30.99 -5.68
CA SER A 99 -6.48 -32.18 -6.20
C SER A 99 -5.61 -33.42 -5.96
N SER A 100 -6.24 -34.49 -5.49
CA SER A 100 -5.66 -35.83 -5.36
C SER A 100 -6.33 -36.80 -6.33
N LYS A 101 -5.87 -38.05 -6.36
CA LYS A 101 -6.54 -39.12 -7.14
C LYS A 101 -7.93 -39.45 -6.61
N GLU A 102 -8.16 -39.21 -5.31
CA GLU A 102 -9.40 -39.56 -4.61
C GLU A 102 -10.38 -38.39 -4.52
N GLN A 103 -9.89 -37.15 -4.49
CA GLN A 103 -10.72 -35.96 -4.31
C GLN A 103 -10.30 -34.80 -5.22
N LYS A 104 -11.28 -34.17 -5.87
CA LYS A 104 -11.08 -32.89 -6.55
C LYS A 104 -10.84 -31.79 -5.51
N GLY A 105 -9.68 -31.16 -5.56
CA GLY A 105 -9.31 -30.05 -4.67
C GLY A 105 -9.91 -28.73 -5.14
N ASP A 106 -9.39 -27.64 -4.61
CA ASP A 106 -9.79 -26.28 -4.99
C ASP A 106 -9.37 -25.96 -6.43
N TRP A 107 -10.03 -24.96 -7.00
CA TRP A 107 -9.58 -24.33 -8.24
C TRP A 107 -8.24 -23.61 -8.03
N LYS A 108 -7.57 -23.30 -9.14
CA LYS A 108 -6.32 -22.56 -9.13
C LYS A 108 -6.55 -21.22 -8.40
N PRO A 109 -5.86 -20.93 -7.28
CA PRO A 109 -6.03 -19.69 -6.55
C PRO A 109 -5.66 -18.48 -7.39
N VAL A 110 -6.37 -17.38 -7.16
CA VAL A 110 -6.16 -16.09 -7.82
C VAL A 110 -5.67 -15.10 -6.78
N VAL A 111 -4.57 -14.44 -7.07
CA VAL A 111 -3.92 -13.47 -6.19
C VAL A 111 -4.00 -12.11 -6.86
N TYR A 112 -4.69 -11.18 -6.23
CA TYR A 112 -4.62 -9.76 -6.58
C TYR A 112 -3.62 -9.11 -5.64
N PHE A 113 -2.48 -8.70 -6.18
CA PHE A 113 -1.41 -8.04 -5.43
C PHE A 113 -1.45 -6.55 -5.73
N LEU A 114 -1.84 -5.74 -4.75
CA LEU A 114 -2.04 -4.30 -4.88
C LEU A 114 -0.93 -3.57 -4.13
N SER A 115 -0.20 -2.69 -4.80
CA SER A 115 0.85 -1.86 -4.21
C SER A 115 1.05 -0.57 -4.99
N ASP A 116 1.37 0.53 -4.30
CA ASP A 116 1.72 1.81 -4.90
C ASP A 116 3.24 2.09 -4.90
N GLY A 117 4.04 1.22 -4.27
CA GLY A 117 5.41 1.56 -3.88
C GLY A 117 6.49 0.55 -4.29
N ARG A 118 7.73 0.92 -3.98
CA ARG A 118 8.92 0.10 -4.18
C ARG A 118 9.16 -0.81 -2.97
N ALA A 119 9.72 -1.99 -3.20
CA ALA A 119 10.13 -2.87 -2.11
C ALA A 119 11.22 -2.21 -1.24
N THR A 120 10.99 -2.16 0.07
CA THR A 120 11.95 -1.75 1.10
C THR A 120 12.74 -2.94 1.68
N ASP A 121 12.39 -4.16 1.27
CA ASP A 121 13.13 -5.38 1.55
C ASP A 121 13.80 -5.93 0.29
N ASN A 122 14.53 -7.04 0.42
CA ASN A 122 15.07 -7.77 -0.73
C ASN A 122 14.12 -8.95 -1.06
N PRO A 123 13.28 -8.83 -2.10
CA PRO A 123 12.29 -9.85 -2.43
C PRO A 123 12.84 -11.00 -3.29
N SER A 124 14.10 -10.96 -3.73
CA SER A 124 14.63 -11.89 -4.75
C SER A 124 14.47 -13.37 -4.38
N ALA A 125 14.70 -13.72 -3.11
CA ALA A 125 14.53 -15.10 -2.65
C ALA A 125 13.06 -15.56 -2.67
N ALA A 126 12.14 -14.68 -2.28
CA ALA A 126 10.71 -14.96 -2.29
C ALA A 126 10.17 -15.07 -3.72
N ILE A 127 10.65 -14.23 -4.63
CA ILE A 127 10.36 -14.27 -6.07
C ILE A 127 10.83 -15.59 -6.67
N ALA A 128 12.07 -15.99 -6.42
CA ALA A 128 12.60 -17.26 -6.92
C ALA A 128 11.77 -18.47 -6.43
N ARG A 129 11.40 -18.47 -5.14
CA ARG A 129 10.50 -19.48 -4.56
C ARG A 129 9.13 -19.48 -5.26
N TRP A 130 8.56 -18.31 -5.53
CA TRP A 130 7.29 -18.17 -6.25
C TRP A 130 7.37 -18.76 -7.66
N GLN A 131 8.39 -18.37 -8.44
CA GLN A 131 8.58 -18.84 -9.81
C GLN A 131 8.74 -20.36 -9.86
N GLN A 132 9.53 -20.92 -8.94
CA GLN A 132 9.81 -22.35 -8.91
C GLN A 132 8.59 -23.19 -8.49
N HIS A 133 7.77 -22.70 -7.55
CA HIS A 133 6.77 -23.55 -6.89
C HIS A 133 5.32 -23.09 -7.02
N TYR A 134 5.04 -21.82 -7.33
CA TYR A 134 3.69 -21.24 -7.23
C TYR A 134 3.16 -20.71 -8.57
N GLN A 135 4.02 -20.21 -9.46
CA GLN A 135 3.62 -19.58 -10.73
C GLN A 135 2.72 -20.48 -11.62
N GLN A 136 2.90 -21.80 -11.58
CA GLN A 136 2.05 -22.73 -12.33
C GLN A 136 0.74 -23.08 -11.60
N ARG A 137 0.70 -22.95 -10.27
CA ARG A 137 -0.43 -23.35 -9.42
C ARG A 137 -1.24 -22.20 -8.84
N ALA A 138 -0.86 -20.96 -9.09
CA ALA A 138 -1.58 -19.76 -8.70
C ALA A 138 -1.50 -18.74 -9.83
N THR A 139 -2.56 -17.95 -10.01
CA THR A 139 -2.57 -16.83 -10.96
C THR A 139 -2.35 -15.55 -10.17
N LEU A 140 -1.23 -14.87 -10.39
CA LEU A 140 -0.93 -13.59 -9.74
C LEU A 140 -1.16 -12.44 -10.71
N ILE A 141 -1.90 -11.44 -10.25
CA ILE A 141 -2.21 -10.21 -10.96
C ILE A 141 -1.65 -9.07 -10.10
N SER A 142 -0.62 -8.38 -10.59
CA SER A 142 -0.07 -7.21 -9.90
C SER A 142 -0.75 -5.93 -10.37
N ILE A 143 -1.08 -5.08 -9.41
CA ILE A 143 -1.84 -3.86 -9.60
C ILE A 143 -1.08 -2.72 -8.94
N GLY A 144 -0.63 -1.79 -9.77
CA GLY A 144 0.05 -0.57 -9.36
C GLY A 144 -0.96 0.52 -9.09
N ILE A 145 -0.90 1.17 -7.94
CA ILE A 145 -1.82 2.26 -7.57
C ILE A 145 -1.08 3.58 -7.63
N GLY A 146 -1.56 4.52 -8.44
CA GLY A 146 -0.97 5.85 -8.59
C GLY A 146 0.06 5.94 -9.72
N GLN A 147 0.39 7.18 -10.06
CA GLN A 147 1.24 7.50 -11.22
C GLN A 147 2.69 6.99 -11.09
N TYR A 148 3.15 6.81 -9.85
CA TYR A 148 4.52 6.41 -9.53
C TYR A 148 4.65 4.95 -9.11
N ALA A 149 3.59 4.14 -9.25
CA ALA A 149 3.64 2.74 -8.86
C ALA A 149 4.69 1.95 -9.64
N ASP A 150 5.72 1.47 -8.93
CA ASP A 150 6.77 0.64 -9.48
C ASP A 150 6.51 -0.85 -9.19
N LEU A 151 5.94 -1.52 -10.18
CA LEU A 151 5.69 -2.96 -10.14
C LEU A 151 6.81 -3.79 -10.80
N SER A 152 7.96 -3.20 -11.13
CA SER A 152 9.04 -3.88 -11.87
C SER A 152 9.42 -5.23 -11.25
N VAL A 153 9.49 -5.27 -9.91
CA VAL A 153 9.75 -6.46 -9.12
C VAL A 153 8.70 -7.56 -9.34
N LEU A 154 7.43 -7.17 -9.36
CA LEU A 154 6.29 -8.10 -9.46
C LEU A 154 6.01 -8.55 -10.90
N GLN A 155 6.38 -7.75 -11.90
CA GLN A 155 6.20 -8.11 -13.33
C GLN A 155 6.79 -9.48 -13.68
N SER A 156 7.91 -9.86 -13.04
CA SER A 156 8.58 -11.14 -13.27
C SER A 156 7.80 -12.37 -12.80
N ILE A 157 6.78 -12.18 -11.96
CA ILE A 157 5.96 -13.26 -11.36
C ILE A 157 4.47 -13.15 -11.67
N SER A 158 4.03 -11.98 -12.12
CA SER A 158 2.64 -11.70 -12.48
C SER A 158 2.29 -12.26 -13.85
N SER A 159 1.13 -12.89 -13.95
CA SER A 159 0.54 -13.23 -15.25
C SER A 159 0.03 -11.99 -15.99
N HIS A 160 -0.43 -10.99 -15.24
CA HIS A 160 -0.90 -9.71 -15.75
C HIS A 160 -0.45 -8.59 -14.80
N SER A 161 0.04 -7.49 -15.37
CA SER A 161 0.37 -6.28 -14.62
C SER A 161 -0.52 -5.15 -15.11
N LEU A 162 -1.25 -4.52 -14.18
CA LEU A 162 -2.12 -3.39 -14.44
C LEU A 162 -1.62 -2.20 -13.64
N ARG A 163 -1.70 -1.00 -14.20
CA ARG A 163 -1.41 0.24 -13.48
C ARG A 163 -2.64 1.13 -13.50
N LEU A 164 -3.02 1.61 -12.33
CA LEU A 164 -4.04 2.62 -12.14
C LEU A 164 -3.33 3.97 -12.03
N GLU A 165 -3.26 4.72 -13.14
CA GLU A 165 -2.50 5.98 -13.20
C GLU A 165 -3.06 7.04 -12.25
N ASN A 166 -4.39 7.08 -12.11
CA ASN A 166 -5.07 7.98 -11.18
C ASN A 166 -5.47 7.20 -9.92
N SER A 167 -4.95 7.63 -8.77
CA SER A 167 -5.40 7.14 -7.46
C SER A 167 -6.64 7.88 -6.95
N ASP A 168 -7.42 8.51 -7.84
CA ASP A 168 -8.66 9.16 -7.46
C ASP A 168 -9.75 8.12 -7.18
N GLU A 169 -10.74 8.52 -6.38
CA GLU A 169 -11.80 7.64 -5.91
C GLU A 169 -12.55 6.97 -7.07
N LYS A 170 -12.72 7.69 -8.18
CA LYS A 170 -13.44 7.20 -9.36
C LYS A 170 -12.68 6.10 -10.09
N SER A 171 -11.39 6.30 -10.39
CA SER A 171 -10.59 5.28 -11.08
C SER A 171 -10.45 4.01 -10.24
N LEU A 172 -10.23 4.13 -8.93
CA LEU A 172 -10.13 2.96 -8.07
C LEU A 172 -11.48 2.22 -7.97
N LYS A 173 -12.59 2.96 -7.91
CA LYS A 173 -13.93 2.38 -7.91
C LYS A 173 -14.25 1.60 -9.19
N SER A 174 -13.93 2.15 -10.37
CA SER A 174 -14.07 1.42 -11.65
C SER A 174 -13.16 0.21 -11.76
N PHE A 175 -11.97 0.30 -11.16
CA PHE A 175 -11.03 -0.82 -11.11
C PHE A 175 -11.52 -1.98 -10.25
N ILE A 176 -12.13 -1.65 -9.11
CA ILE A 176 -12.77 -2.63 -8.25
C ILE A 176 -13.93 -3.32 -8.99
N ASP A 177 -14.72 -2.58 -9.75
CA ASP A 177 -15.78 -3.16 -10.59
C ASP A 177 -15.20 -4.15 -11.62
N TRP A 178 -14.03 -3.84 -12.17
CA TRP A 178 -13.30 -4.78 -13.05
C TRP A 178 -12.84 -6.03 -12.30
N ILE A 179 -12.31 -5.91 -11.07
CA ILE A 179 -11.97 -7.08 -10.25
C ILE A 179 -13.24 -7.91 -10.00
N THR A 180 -14.35 -7.29 -9.60
CA THR A 180 -15.63 -7.97 -9.38
C THR A 180 -16.04 -8.76 -10.63
N GLN A 181 -16.05 -8.12 -11.79
CA GLN A 181 -16.41 -8.76 -13.06
C GLN A 181 -15.46 -9.90 -13.42
N SER A 182 -14.17 -9.73 -13.16
CA SER A 182 -13.14 -10.75 -13.36
C SER A 182 -13.40 -11.98 -12.48
N ILE A 183 -13.70 -11.77 -11.19
CA ILE A 183 -14.03 -12.83 -10.24
C ILE A 183 -15.34 -13.53 -10.63
N SER A 184 -16.39 -12.78 -10.97
CA SER A 184 -17.67 -13.35 -11.42
C SER A 184 -17.53 -14.15 -12.71
N SER A 185 -16.69 -13.71 -13.65
CA SER A 185 -16.43 -14.46 -14.87
C SER A 185 -15.66 -15.76 -14.57
N GLN A 186 -14.68 -15.70 -13.68
CA GLN A 186 -13.89 -16.87 -13.25
C GLN A 186 -14.71 -17.88 -12.45
N SER A 187 -15.63 -17.42 -11.60
CA SER A 187 -16.52 -18.28 -10.83
C SER A 187 -17.47 -19.07 -11.76
N ARG A 188 -17.99 -18.42 -12.81
CA ARG A 188 -18.87 -19.03 -13.82
C ARG A 188 -18.14 -19.96 -14.78
N SER A 189 -16.89 -19.62 -15.14
CA SER A 189 -16.07 -20.43 -16.05
C SER A 189 -15.41 -21.63 -15.40
N LEU A 190 -15.64 -21.85 -14.10
CA LEU A 190 -15.21 -23.05 -13.35
C LEU A 190 -13.74 -23.39 -13.62
N GLY A 191 -12.85 -22.39 -13.55
CA GLY A 191 -11.40 -22.59 -13.64
C GLY A 191 -10.86 -23.20 -14.94
N ILE A 192 -11.60 -23.12 -16.05
CA ILE A 192 -10.96 -23.11 -17.37
C ILE A 192 -10.11 -21.83 -17.40
N ASP A 193 -8.88 -21.88 -17.93
CA ASP A 193 -8.03 -20.70 -18.21
C ASP A 193 -8.76 -19.81 -19.24
N ALA A 194 -9.86 -19.20 -18.82
CA ALA A 194 -10.54 -18.16 -19.55
C ALA A 194 -9.55 -16.99 -19.55
N PRO A 195 -9.05 -16.56 -20.72
CA PRO A 195 -8.22 -15.38 -20.77
C PRO A 195 -8.99 -14.27 -20.07
N LEU A 196 -8.34 -13.62 -19.10
CA LEU A 196 -8.83 -12.39 -18.48
C LEU A 196 -9.25 -11.49 -19.63
N SER A 197 -10.55 -11.42 -19.87
CA SER A 197 -11.09 -10.63 -20.96
C SER A 197 -11.02 -9.20 -20.48
N LEU A 198 -9.85 -8.60 -20.69
CA LEU A 198 -9.66 -7.16 -20.67
C LEU A 198 -10.57 -6.63 -21.78
N HIS A 199 -11.85 -6.42 -21.46
CA HIS A 199 -12.73 -5.67 -22.33
C HIS A 199 -12.13 -4.26 -22.40
N LYS A 200 -11.35 -4.04 -23.45
CA LYS A 200 -10.72 -2.78 -23.88
C LYS A 200 -11.74 -1.68 -24.21
N LYS A 201 -12.94 -1.73 -23.62
CA LYS A 201 -14.16 -1.12 -24.13
C LYS A 201 -14.93 -0.24 -23.14
N ASP A 202 -14.32 0.20 -22.03
CA ASP A 202 -14.72 1.51 -21.49
C ASP A 202 -13.54 2.47 -21.66
N GLU A 203 -13.74 3.50 -22.46
CA GLU A 203 -12.77 4.59 -22.70
C GLU A 203 -12.60 5.50 -21.45
N SER A 204 -12.92 5.01 -20.26
CA SER A 204 -12.91 5.74 -19.00
C SER A 204 -11.69 5.43 -18.11
N PHE A 205 -10.86 4.46 -18.51
CA PHE A 205 -9.66 4.06 -17.78
C PHE A 205 -8.40 4.14 -18.64
N ALA A 206 -7.43 4.94 -18.20
CA ALA A 206 -6.05 4.88 -18.67
C ALA A 206 -5.33 3.69 -18.02
N LEU A 207 -5.77 2.46 -18.34
CA LEU A 207 -5.02 1.25 -18.00
C LEU A 207 -3.89 1.11 -19.02
N SER A 208 -2.67 1.48 -18.62
CA SER A 208 -1.49 1.29 -19.44
C SER A 208 -0.76 -0.01 -19.07
N LEU A 209 -0.33 -0.76 -20.09
CA LEU A 209 0.64 -1.83 -19.92
C LEU A 209 2.00 -1.17 -19.68
N VAL A 210 2.56 -1.36 -18.49
CA VAL A 210 3.87 -0.82 -18.14
C VAL A 210 4.94 -1.53 -18.97
N LYS A 211 5.60 -0.78 -19.85
CA LYS A 211 6.84 -1.14 -20.52
C LYS A 211 7.86 -0.08 -20.14
N GLU A 212 8.74 -0.43 -19.23
CA GLU A 212 10.15 0.00 -19.12
C GLU A 212 10.64 -0.19 -17.68
N LEU A 213 11.93 -0.52 -17.58
CA LEU A 213 12.67 -0.97 -16.40
C LEU A 213 13.74 0.08 -16.14
N GLU A 214 13.70 0.79 -15.02
CA GLU A 214 14.87 1.57 -14.59
C GLU A 214 14.98 1.70 -13.05
N GLU A 215 16.17 1.31 -12.60
CA GLU A 215 16.92 1.60 -11.37
C GLU A 215 16.22 1.55 -10.01
N ALA A 216 16.43 0.43 -9.31
CA ALA A 216 16.14 0.22 -7.90
C ALA A 216 17.13 1.01 -7.00
N ALA A 217 16.71 2.19 -6.55
CA ALA A 217 17.27 2.84 -5.37
C ALA A 217 16.30 2.64 -4.18
N ALA A 218 16.85 2.39 -2.99
CA ALA A 218 16.13 1.95 -1.78
C ALA A 218 15.28 3.04 -1.07
N LEU A 219 14.90 4.09 -1.79
CA LEU A 219 14.15 5.25 -1.31
C LEU A 219 13.02 5.55 -2.29
N ASP A 220 11.80 5.76 -1.80
CA ASP A 220 10.72 6.26 -2.65
C ASP A 220 10.98 7.75 -2.94
N GLU A 221 11.38 8.09 -4.16
CA GLU A 221 11.69 9.48 -4.53
C GLU A 221 10.43 10.34 -4.71
N ASN A 222 9.24 9.74 -4.70
CA ASN A 222 7.98 10.42 -5.04
C ASN A 222 7.25 10.94 -3.82
N TYR A 223 7.40 10.26 -2.69
CA TYR A 223 6.76 10.63 -1.43
C TYR A 223 7.81 10.91 -0.37
N VAL A 224 7.52 11.85 0.51
CA VAL A 224 8.24 12.01 1.77
C VAL A 224 7.22 11.94 2.87
N ILE A 225 7.44 11.00 3.79
CA ILE A 225 6.55 10.78 4.91
C ILE A 225 7.33 10.97 6.20
N ILE A 226 6.71 11.72 7.11
CA ILE A 226 7.30 12.06 8.41
C ILE A 226 6.35 11.60 9.50
N SER A 227 6.87 10.80 10.41
CA SER A 227 6.14 10.28 11.57
C SER A 227 6.33 11.20 12.77
N GLY A 228 5.22 11.65 13.36
CA GLY A 228 5.20 12.49 14.54
C GLY A 228 4.29 11.94 15.63
N LEU A 229 4.47 12.43 16.85
CA LEU A 229 3.64 12.08 18.01
C LEU A 229 2.89 13.29 18.52
N CYS A 230 1.60 13.13 18.81
CA CYS A 230 0.81 14.20 19.41
C CYS A 230 1.35 14.53 20.81
N SER A 231 1.62 15.81 21.08
CA SER A 231 2.10 16.27 22.40
C SER A 231 1.07 16.06 23.52
N LYS A 232 -0.24 16.03 23.19
CA LYS A 232 -1.33 15.82 24.17
C LYS A 232 -1.74 14.35 24.29
N SER A 233 -2.11 13.71 23.18
CA SER A 233 -2.64 12.32 23.20
C SER A 233 -1.56 11.25 23.13
N LYS A 234 -0.33 11.60 22.75
CA LYS A 234 0.79 10.67 22.47
C LYS A 234 0.50 9.66 21.36
N LEU A 235 -0.56 9.86 20.57
CA LEU A 235 -0.88 9.04 19.41
C LEU A 235 -0.02 9.45 18.20
N PRO A 236 0.39 8.49 17.35
CA PRO A 236 1.15 8.77 16.15
C PRO A 236 0.31 9.42 15.06
N TYR A 237 0.95 10.24 14.24
CA TYR A 237 0.39 10.78 13.01
C TYR A 237 1.47 10.81 11.92
N LEU A 238 1.03 10.79 10.67
CA LEU A 238 1.92 10.88 9.51
C LEU A 238 1.65 12.16 8.73
N MET A 239 2.71 12.87 8.38
CA MET A 239 2.66 13.98 7.43
C MET A 239 3.15 13.46 6.09
N LYS A 240 2.32 13.62 5.05
CA LYS A 240 2.63 13.18 3.69
C LYS A 240 2.95 14.39 2.82
N TYR A 241 4.06 14.29 2.11
CA TYR A 241 4.50 15.24 1.10
C TYR A 241 4.70 14.52 -0.23
N GLU A 242 4.30 15.17 -1.31
CA GLU A 242 4.39 14.65 -2.67
C GLU A 242 5.38 15.47 -3.49
N ARG A 243 6.21 14.77 -4.25
CA ARG A 243 7.18 15.38 -5.17
C ARG A 243 6.46 16.27 -6.17
N MET A 244 6.91 17.52 -6.32
CA MET A 244 6.43 18.36 -7.41
C MET A 244 7.00 17.86 -8.75
N PRO A 245 6.20 17.88 -9.85
CA PRO A 245 6.74 17.69 -11.19
C PRO A 245 7.77 18.80 -11.45
N ASP A 246 9.02 18.43 -11.74
CA ASP A 246 10.09 19.40 -11.96
C ASP A 246 10.04 19.91 -13.40
N ILE A 247 10.33 21.19 -13.61
CA ILE A 247 10.51 21.78 -14.96
C ILE A 247 11.70 21.10 -15.67
N ALA A 248 12.61 20.47 -14.92
CA ALA A 248 13.71 19.65 -15.43
C ALA A 248 13.26 18.35 -16.15
N ASP A 249 12.02 17.87 -15.96
CA ASP A 249 11.44 16.76 -16.73
C ASP A 249 11.03 17.19 -18.16
N ILE A 250 11.17 18.49 -18.49
CA ILE A 250 10.96 19.06 -19.83
C ILE A 250 12.34 19.15 -20.54
N PRO A 251 12.52 18.53 -21.73
CA PRO A 251 13.84 18.35 -22.38
C PRO A 251 14.67 19.61 -22.69
N PHE A 252 14.18 20.81 -22.39
CA PHE A 252 14.80 22.09 -22.74
C PHE A 252 15.39 22.87 -21.54
N PHE A 253 15.05 22.54 -20.29
CA PHE A 253 15.53 23.28 -19.11
C PHE A 253 16.56 22.46 -18.32
N LYS A 254 17.83 22.91 -18.35
CA LYS A 254 18.98 22.27 -17.67
C LYS A 254 19.35 22.92 -16.32
N ASN A 255 18.41 23.56 -15.65
CA ASN A 255 18.67 24.06 -14.30
C ASN A 255 18.04 23.10 -13.30
N GLN A 256 18.90 22.36 -12.59
CA GLN A 256 18.51 21.49 -11.48
C GLN A 256 18.12 22.35 -10.28
N SER A 257 16.84 22.68 -10.13
CA SER A 257 16.31 23.14 -8.85
C SER A 257 16.44 22.01 -7.82
N PRO A 258 16.68 22.32 -6.52
CA PRO A 258 16.57 21.31 -5.48
C PRO A 258 15.14 20.73 -5.49
N GLN A 259 15.03 19.42 -5.35
CA GLN A 259 13.77 18.71 -5.40
C GLN A 259 12.90 19.10 -4.20
N VAL A 260 11.75 19.72 -4.46
CA VAL A 260 10.81 20.18 -3.44
C VAL A 260 9.61 19.25 -3.36
N TYR A 261 9.24 18.88 -2.13
CA TYR A 261 8.08 18.07 -1.81
C TYR A 261 6.99 18.95 -1.20
N ARG A 262 5.79 18.92 -1.77
CA ARG A 262 4.66 19.73 -1.34
C ARG A 262 3.81 18.96 -0.34
N TYR A 263 3.41 19.65 0.72
CA TYR A 263 2.51 19.12 1.73
C TYR A 263 1.16 18.70 1.13
N THR A 264 0.81 17.43 1.32
CA THR A 264 -0.47 16.85 0.90
C THR A 264 -1.45 16.83 2.06
N GLY A 265 -0.98 16.49 3.25
CA GLY A 265 -1.85 16.34 4.41
C GLY A 265 -1.15 15.74 5.62
N VAL A 266 -1.89 15.75 6.73
CA VAL A 266 -1.52 15.12 7.99
C VAL A 266 -2.64 14.19 8.42
N PHE A 267 -2.26 12.95 8.74
CA PHE A 267 -3.20 11.86 8.90
C PHE A 267 -3.02 11.23 10.28
N PRO A 268 -4.11 11.03 11.05
CA PRO A 268 -4.04 10.33 12.31
C PRO A 268 -3.73 8.86 12.04
N VAL A 269 -2.87 8.27 12.87
CA VAL A 269 -2.63 6.82 12.86
C VAL A 269 -2.93 6.25 14.24
N GLU A 270 -3.38 5.00 14.27
CA GLU A 270 -3.68 4.29 15.50
C GLU A 270 -2.42 3.67 16.12
N ALA A 271 -2.56 3.17 17.34
CA ALA A 271 -1.46 2.58 18.10
C ALA A 271 -0.88 1.30 17.47
N ASP A 272 -1.64 0.65 16.58
CA ASP A 272 -1.23 -0.55 15.84
C ASP A 272 -0.13 -0.27 14.80
N TYR A 273 0.14 1.00 14.46
CA TYR A 273 1.18 1.39 13.51
C TYR A 273 2.53 0.72 13.77
N ALA A 274 2.98 0.68 15.03
CA ALA A 274 4.25 0.07 15.39
C ALA A 274 4.29 -1.44 15.10
N GLU A 275 3.16 -2.14 15.20
CA GLU A 275 3.08 -3.58 14.93
C GLU A 275 3.09 -3.94 13.45
N TRP A 276 2.81 -2.96 12.58
CA TRP A 276 2.82 -3.07 11.12
C TRP A 276 4.09 -2.50 10.50
N SER A 277 4.88 -1.79 11.30
CA SER A 277 6.08 -1.09 10.86
C SER A 277 7.31 -2.00 10.87
N ASP A 278 8.22 -1.72 9.96
CA ASP A 278 9.51 -2.38 9.89
C ASP A 278 10.40 -1.94 11.07
N THR A 279 10.99 -2.92 11.75
CA THR A 279 11.85 -2.69 12.92
C THR A 279 13.32 -2.47 12.56
N ARG A 280 13.71 -2.64 11.29
CA ARG A 280 15.06 -2.39 10.82
C ARG A 280 15.41 -0.90 10.96
N LEU A 281 16.65 -0.60 11.36
CA LEU A 281 17.13 0.77 11.55
C LEU A 281 16.97 1.61 10.28
N ASN A 282 16.22 2.72 10.35
CA ASN A 282 16.11 3.67 9.25
C ASN A 282 17.03 4.87 9.55
N ALA A 283 17.94 5.17 8.62
CA ALA A 283 18.85 6.31 8.72
C ALA A 283 18.54 7.40 7.69
N ASN A 284 17.42 7.26 6.97
CA ASN A 284 17.04 8.19 5.92
C ASN A 284 16.54 9.50 6.53
N THR A 285 17.10 10.61 6.06
CA THR A 285 16.72 11.96 6.46
C THR A 285 16.41 12.82 5.24
N ILE A 286 15.71 13.92 5.46
CA ILE A 286 15.47 14.97 4.47
C ILE A 286 15.66 16.34 5.11
N ALA A 287 16.26 17.26 4.36
CA ALA A 287 16.40 18.65 4.79
C ALA A 287 15.01 19.31 4.87
N ALA A 288 14.74 20.04 5.95
CA ALA A 288 13.49 20.77 6.14
C ALA A 288 13.23 21.78 5.00
N SER A 289 14.29 22.34 4.41
CA SER A 289 14.22 23.23 3.24
C SER A 289 13.63 22.60 1.98
N HIS A 290 13.60 21.26 1.88
CA HIS A 290 13.00 20.54 0.76
C HIS A 290 11.50 20.31 0.94
N LEU A 291 10.92 20.70 2.08
CA LEU A 291 9.51 20.50 2.40
C LEU A 291 8.74 21.82 2.30
N GLU A 292 7.77 21.89 1.38
CA GLU A 292 6.92 23.05 1.21
C GLU A 292 5.57 22.85 1.93
N GLY A 293 5.32 23.68 2.94
CA GLY A 293 4.06 23.71 3.67
C GLY A 293 4.00 22.77 4.87
N GLY A 294 2.82 22.74 5.49
CA GLY A 294 2.57 21.94 6.70
C GLY A 294 1.14 22.11 7.18
N GLY A 295 0.78 21.35 8.20
CA GLY A 295 -0.54 21.42 8.81
C GLY A 295 -0.50 21.20 10.32
N GLY A 296 -1.69 21.24 10.91
CA GLY A 296 -1.87 21.06 12.36
C GLY A 296 -2.01 19.60 12.78
N CYS A 297 -1.95 19.34 14.08
CA CYS A 297 -2.09 17.99 14.61
C CYS A 297 -3.50 17.44 14.38
N PRO A 298 -3.66 16.24 13.78
CA PRO A 298 -4.97 15.66 13.53
C PRO A 298 -5.65 15.15 14.80
N HIS A 299 -4.90 14.93 15.88
CA HIS A 299 -5.42 14.39 17.14
C HIS A 299 -5.90 15.47 18.11
N CYS A 300 -5.14 16.56 18.23
CA CYS A 300 -5.40 17.58 19.25
C CYS A 300 -5.65 18.99 18.72
N GLY A 301 -5.63 19.18 17.39
CA GLY A 301 -5.89 20.46 16.74
C GLY A 301 -4.78 21.50 16.87
N ALA A 302 -3.59 21.12 17.36
CA ALA A 302 -2.47 22.04 17.49
C ALA A 302 -2.06 22.62 16.13
N ALA A 303 -1.72 23.91 16.06
CA ALA A 303 -1.52 24.61 14.79
C ALA A 303 -0.40 24.03 13.91
N TYR A 304 0.66 23.47 14.51
CA TYR A 304 1.82 22.96 13.79
C TYR A 304 2.09 21.50 14.15
N ALA A 305 2.20 20.63 13.14
CA ALA A 305 2.52 19.21 13.30
C ALA A 305 4.00 18.87 13.10
N LEU A 306 4.83 19.84 12.69
CA LEU A 306 6.24 19.63 12.39
C LEU A 306 7.11 20.49 13.33
N ALA A 307 7.32 19.99 14.55
CA ALA A 307 8.35 20.50 15.46
C ALA A 307 9.30 19.36 15.85
N THR A 308 10.59 19.67 15.95
CA THR A 308 11.63 18.67 16.21
C THR A 308 12.21 18.85 17.61
N CYS A 309 12.20 17.78 18.40
CA CYS A 309 12.93 17.75 19.67
C CYS A 309 14.41 17.39 19.44
N SER A 310 15.29 17.81 20.35
CA SER A 310 16.72 17.43 20.33
C SER A 310 16.98 15.92 20.38
N CYS A 311 16.00 15.11 20.84
CA CYS A 311 16.07 13.65 20.78
C CYS A 311 15.73 13.06 19.40
N GLY A 312 15.41 13.89 18.41
CA GLY A 312 14.99 13.47 17.06
C GLY A 312 13.49 13.20 16.90
N GLN A 313 12.72 13.22 17.99
CA GLN A 313 11.27 13.04 17.94
C GLN A 313 10.58 14.24 17.29
N ILE A 314 9.74 13.97 16.28
CA ILE A 314 8.82 14.94 15.71
C ILE A 314 7.52 14.97 16.53
N LEU A 315 7.02 16.17 16.82
CA LEU A 315 5.82 16.39 17.63
C LEU A 315 5.03 17.62 17.17
N CYS A 316 3.80 17.73 17.67
CA CYS A 316 2.95 18.89 17.40
C CYS A 316 3.00 19.96 18.50
N VAL A 317 2.84 21.22 18.10
CA VAL A 317 2.90 22.41 18.96
C VAL A 317 1.83 23.43 18.56
N GLU A 318 1.33 24.20 19.53
CA GLU A 318 0.37 25.28 19.28
C GLU A 318 1.03 26.54 18.69
N GLY A 319 2.34 26.67 18.87
CA GLY A 319 3.15 27.82 18.50
C GLY A 319 4.38 27.92 19.41
N ASP A 320 4.95 29.11 19.54
CA ASP A 320 6.08 29.36 20.43
C ASP A 320 5.69 29.12 21.90
N GLY A 321 6.54 28.43 22.66
CA GLY A 321 6.31 28.15 24.08
C GLY A 321 6.83 26.81 24.56
N GLU A 322 6.54 26.49 25.82
CA GLU A 322 6.94 25.21 26.42
C GLU A 322 6.03 24.05 25.96
N VAL A 323 6.66 22.94 25.57
CA VAL A 323 6.00 21.68 25.25
C VAL A 323 6.75 20.52 25.90
N VAL A 324 6.03 19.47 26.28
CA VAL A 324 6.65 18.22 26.77
C VAL A 324 6.80 17.28 25.58
N CYS A 325 8.03 16.83 25.31
CA CYS A 325 8.29 15.88 24.24
C CYS A 325 7.62 14.54 24.56
N PRO A 326 6.77 13.98 23.67
CA PRO A 326 6.13 12.68 23.91
C PRO A 326 7.12 11.51 23.87
N GLY A 327 8.27 11.67 23.21
CA GLY A 327 9.32 10.65 23.10
C GLY A 327 10.23 10.58 24.33
N CYS A 328 10.93 11.66 24.65
CA CYS A 328 11.90 11.70 25.77
C CYS A 328 11.34 12.24 27.09
N GLN A 329 10.10 12.74 27.11
CA GLN A 329 9.42 13.33 28.28
C GLN A 329 10.08 14.58 28.88
N GLN A 330 11.02 15.21 28.16
CA GLN A 330 11.63 16.47 28.58
C GLN A 330 10.76 17.67 28.18
N THR A 331 10.67 18.65 29.08
CA THR A 331 10.10 19.97 28.75
C THR A 331 11.10 20.74 27.92
N ILE A 332 10.66 21.20 26.75
CA ILE A 332 11.47 21.93 25.77
C ILE A 332 10.73 23.20 25.37
N TYR A 333 11.48 24.27 25.16
CA TYR A 333 10.94 25.52 24.63
C TYR A 333 11.03 25.50 23.11
N MET A 334 9.89 25.69 22.45
CA MET A 334 9.77 25.72 21.01
C MET A 334 9.70 27.16 20.52
N GLY A 335 10.38 27.42 19.43
CA GLY A 335 10.38 28.69 18.72
C GLY A 335 10.61 28.46 17.24
N SER A 336 10.45 29.52 16.45
CA SER A 336 10.78 29.48 15.02
C SER A 336 12.27 29.18 14.81
N ALA A 337 12.57 28.17 13.99
CA ALA A 337 13.94 27.84 13.62
C ALA A 337 14.41 28.76 12.48
N GLU A 338 15.57 29.40 12.63
CA GLU A 338 16.18 30.24 11.59
C GLU A 338 17.18 29.48 10.69
N GLY A 339 17.32 28.17 10.86
CA GLY A 339 18.26 27.32 10.13
C GLY A 339 17.62 26.06 9.55
N ASP A 340 18.23 25.54 8.48
CA ASP A 340 17.85 24.25 7.90
C ASP A 340 18.37 23.10 8.77
N PHE A 341 17.58 22.03 8.89
CA PHE A 341 17.92 20.86 9.68
C PHE A 341 17.35 19.60 9.02
N ASP A 342 18.00 18.47 9.30
CA ASP A 342 17.58 17.17 8.80
C ASP A 342 16.44 16.58 9.66
N ILE A 343 15.39 16.13 8.99
CA ILE A 343 14.26 15.43 9.59
C ILE A 343 14.33 13.95 9.23
N ALA A 344 14.15 13.08 10.22
CA ALA A 344 14.03 11.65 9.98
C ALA A 344 12.81 11.35 9.11
N ARG A 345 13.06 10.72 7.96
CA ARG A 345 12.03 10.27 7.03
C ARG A 345 11.59 8.87 7.42
N SER A 346 10.32 8.54 7.23
CA SER A 346 9.84 7.17 7.38
C SER A 346 10.29 6.28 6.19
N ARG A 347 10.04 4.97 6.29
CA ARG A 347 10.58 3.99 5.31
C ARG A 347 9.72 3.86 4.06
N GLY A 348 8.42 4.16 4.17
CA GLY A 348 7.48 4.05 3.06
C GLY A 348 7.29 5.34 2.28
#